data_AF-A0A6I9QKS2-F1
#
_entry.id   AF-A0A6I9QKS2-F1
#
_cell.length_a   1.000
_cell.length_b   1.000
_cell.length_c   1.000
_cell.angle_alpha   90.00
_cell.angle_beta   90.00
_cell.angle_gamma   90.00
#
_symmetry.space_group_name_H-M   'P 1'
#
loop_
_entity.id
_entity.type
_entity.pdbx_description
1 polymer ?
#
loop_
_entity_poly.entity_id
_entity_poly.type
_entity_poly.pdbx_seq_one_letter_code
_entity_poly.pdbx_strand_id
1 'polypeptide(L)'
;AFGRAWMAVCSTTGWPTLLVPPGKTFLLSEVSFPGPCPYEITHLQVEGNIVAPDKLWTSQISTSWISFTNITALVVDGNGQIDGRGPVWWDCKKKNKCDNVPSLLGISGCVDFEMRGMKLLNSPGEHLIVDRSKWVRLKGLNFTSPADSPYTDGIYIVGSHYVEVTGTTIGTGGDCITIGAGSSDVNITGITCSSGRGK
;
A
#
# COMPACT_ATOMS: atom_id res chain seq x y z
N ALA A 1 2.08 11.95 -15.08
CA ALA A 1 3.12 11.13 -15.75
C ALA A 1 2.98 9.64 -15.38
N PHE A 2 2.98 9.30 -14.08
CA PHE A 2 2.80 7.93 -13.59
C PHE A 2 1.58 7.21 -14.17
N GLY A 3 0.40 7.83 -14.19
CA GLY A 3 -0.80 7.23 -14.79
C GLY A 3 -0.64 6.89 -16.29
N ARG A 4 0.03 7.75 -17.07
CA ARG A 4 0.30 7.45 -18.50
C ARG A 4 1.28 6.29 -18.67
N ALA A 5 2.33 6.26 -17.85
CA ALA A 5 3.28 5.16 -17.86
C ALA A 5 2.60 3.84 -17.46
N TRP A 6 1.73 3.87 -16.46
CA TRP A 6 0.91 2.72 -16.07
C TRP A 6 0.04 2.23 -17.21
N MET A 7 -0.71 3.12 -17.87
CA MET A 7 -1.57 2.73 -19.00
C MET A 7 -0.76 2.06 -20.12
N ALA A 8 0.42 2.58 -20.44
CA ALA A 8 1.30 1.98 -21.45
C ALA A 8 1.77 0.57 -21.03
N VAL A 9 2.14 0.40 -19.76
CA VAL A 9 2.57 -0.90 -19.22
C VAL A 9 1.39 -1.88 -19.20
N CYS A 10 0.24 -1.48 -18.67
CA CYS A 10 -0.98 -2.29 -18.60
C CYS A 10 -1.50 -2.73 -19.98
N SER A 11 -1.21 -1.98 -21.04
CA SER A 11 -1.60 -2.32 -22.43
C SER A 11 -0.49 -3.01 -23.24
N THR A 12 0.55 -3.54 -22.62
CA THR A 12 1.69 -4.16 -23.32
C THR A 12 1.81 -5.66 -23.00
N THR A 13 2.20 -6.46 -23.99
CA THR A 13 2.48 -7.90 -23.84
C THR A 13 3.93 -8.14 -23.41
N GLY A 14 4.23 -9.34 -22.89
CA GLY A 14 5.61 -9.75 -22.67
C GLY A 14 6.27 -9.16 -21.43
N TRP A 15 5.55 -9.15 -20.30
CA TRP A 15 6.03 -8.71 -18.98
C TRP A 15 6.52 -7.25 -18.95
N PRO A 16 5.67 -6.29 -19.30
CA PRO A 16 6.03 -4.87 -19.24
C PRO A 16 6.29 -4.44 -17.79
N THR A 17 7.34 -3.62 -17.62
CA THR A 17 7.76 -3.13 -16.30
C THR A 17 7.67 -1.60 -16.24
N LEU A 18 6.94 -1.09 -15.25
CA LEU A 18 7.03 0.32 -14.83
C LEU A 18 8.13 0.42 -13.78
N LEU A 19 9.24 1.08 -14.11
CA LEU A 19 10.37 1.25 -13.20
C LEU A 19 10.33 2.63 -12.53
N VAL A 20 10.38 2.65 -11.20
CA VAL A 20 10.79 3.81 -10.41
C VAL A 20 12.29 3.65 -10.13
N PRO A 21 13.16 4.38 -10.86
CA PRO A 21 14.59 4.10 -10.87
C PRO A 21 15.29 4.43 -9.54
N PRO A 22 16.38 3.73 -9.21
CA PRO A 22 17.15 3.98 -8.00
C PRO A 22 17.75 5.40 -8.01
N GLY A 23 17.88 5.99 -6.81
CA GLY A 23 18.44 7.34 -6.64
C GLY A 23 17.55 8.48 -7.15
N LYS A 24 16.30 8.20 -7.54
CA LYS A 24 15.29 9.20 -7.90
C LYS A 24 14.19 9.28 -6.86
N THR A 25 13.64 10.47 -6.70
CA THR A 25 12.48 10.73 -5.84
C THR A 25 11.36 11.33 -6.67
N PHE A 26 10.17 10.75 -6.58
CA PHE A 26 8.98 11.20 -7.29
C PHE A 26 7.92 11.67 -6.30
N LEU A 27 7.54 12.93 -6.41
CA LEU A 27 6.41 13.50 -5.66
C LEU A 27 5.11 13.14 -6.40
N LEU A 28 4.21 12.41 -5.74
CA LEU A 28 2.93 12.01 -6.33
C LEU A 28 1.77 12.50 -5.47
N SER A 29 0.78 13.14 -6.08
CA SER A 29 -0.56 13.26 -5.50
C SER A 29 -1.25 11.88 -5.45
N GLU A 30 -2.53 11.86 -5.05
CA GLU A 30 -3.37 10.66 -5.22
C GLU A 30 -3.24 10.08 -6.62
N VAL A 31 -3.05 8.76 -6.69
CA VAL A 31 -2.94 8.02 -7.94
C VAL A 31 -3.65 6.68 -7.83
N SER A 32 -4.39 6.35 -8.87
CA SER A 32 -4.98 5.03 -9.04
C SER A 32 -4.36 4.36 -10.26
N PHE A 33 -4.06 3.07 -10.09
CA PHE A 33 -3.61 2.14 -11.10
C PHE A 33 -4.77 1.19 -11.39
N PRO A 34 -5.62 1.51 -12.40
CA PRO A 34 -6.76 0.68 -12.73
C PRO A 34 -6.37 -0.42 -13.70
N GLY A 35 -7.03 -1.57 -13.54
CA GLY A 35 -7.20 -2.59 -14.55
C GLY A 35 -8.58 -2.48 -15.25
N PRO A 36 -8.97 -3.50 -16.03
CA PRO A 36 -8.21 -4.72 -16.28
C PRO A 36 -7.01 -4.46 -17.19
N CYS A 37 -5.89 -5.13 -16.91
CA CYS A 37 -4.78 -5.25 -17.86
C CYS A 37 -5.02 -6.52 -18.69
N PRO A 38 -5.18 -6.44 -20.02
CA PRO A 38 -5.62 -7.56 -20.85
C PRO A 38 -4.59 -8.71 -21.00
N TYR A 39 -3.38 -8.54 -20.47
CA TYR A 39 -2.26 -9.47 -20.65
C TYR A 39 -1.83 -10.11 -19.33
N GLU A 40 -1.08 -11.21 -19.44
CA GLU A 40 -0.92 -12.18 -18.35
C GLU A 40 -0.16 -11.67 -17.12
N ILE A 41 0.81 -10.76 -17.23
CA ILE A 41 1.57 -10.25 -16.08
C ILE A 41 1.89 -8.78 -16.28
N THR A 42 1.58 -7.96 -15.28
CA THR A 42 2.02 -6.56 -15.18
C THR A 42 3.03 -6.40 -14.05
N HIS A 43 4.08 -5.61 -14.26
CA HIS A 43 5.15 -5.45 -13.29
C HIS A 43 5.40 -3.98 -12.94
N LEU A 44 5.48 -3.68 -11.65
CA LEU A 44 5.86 -2.39 -11.10
C LEU A 44 7.09 -2.58 -10.21
N GLN A 45 8.23 -2.08 -10.66
CA GLN A 45 9.49 -2.17 -9.92
C GLN A 45 9.82 -0.83 -9.28
N VAL A 46 9.94 -0.80 -7.95
CA VAL A 46 10.20 0.39 -7.15
C VAL A 46 11.58 0.28 -6.50
N GLU A 47 12.60 0.85 -7.16
CA GLU A 47 13.97 0.94 -6.63
C GLU A 47 14.29 2.34 -6.07
N GLY A 48 13.53 3.36 -6.47
CA GLY A 48 13.65 4.73 -5.99
C GLY A 48 12.70 5.06 -4.84
N ASN A 49 12.42 6.35 -4.69
CA ASN A 49 11.54 6.88 -3.66
C ASN A 49 10.26 7.45 -4.29
N ILE A 50 9.11 7.11 -3.70
CA ILE A 50 7.83 7.77 -3.97
C ILE A 50 7.44 8.52 -2.69
N VAL A 51 7.11 9.80 -2.80
CA VAL A 51 6.79 10.65 -1.63
C VAL A 51 5.47 11.40 -1.85
N ALA A 52 4.68 11.49 -0.78
CA ALA A 52 3.44 12.24 -0.79
C ALA A 52 3.69 13.75 -0.69
N PRO A 53 2.70 14.60 -1.01
CA PRO A 53 2.72 16.01 -0.66
C PRO A 53 2.76 16.20 0.85
N ASP A 54 3.46 17.23 1.30
CA ASP A 54 3.49 17.72 2.68
C ASP A 54 2.30 18.63 3.01
N LYS A 55 1.15 18.36 2.40
CA LYS A 55 -0.11 19.05 2.59
C LYS A 55 -1.25 18.07 2.37
N LEU A 56 -2.44 18.40 2.89
CA LEU A 56 -3.63 17.58 2.61
C LEU A 56 -3.92 17.61 1.10
N TRP A 57 -3.94 16.43 0.48
CA TRP A 57 -3.95 16.27 -0.97
C TRP A 57 -5.21 15.57 -1.52
N THR A 58 -6.18 15.18 -0.66
CA THR A 58 -7.49 14.62 -1.08
C THR A 58 -8.67 15.44 -0.58
N SER A 59 -9.83 15.17 -1.17
CA SER A 59 -11.14 15.65 -0.75
C SER A 59 -11.74 14.92 0.46
N GLN A 60 -10.97 14.12 1.21
CA GLN A 60 -11.45 13.26 2.32
C GLN A 60 -12.46 12.17 1.88
N ILE A 61 -12.61 11.90 0.58
CA ILE A 61 -13.48 10.82 0.05
C ILE A 61 -12.67 9.56 -0.28
N SER A 62 -11.41 9.74 -0.69
CA SER A 62 -10.57 8.62 -1.11
C SER A 62 -10.09 7.77 0.07
N THR A 63 -10.12 6.46 -0.11
CA THR A 63 -9.71 5.49 0.91
C THR A 63 -8.20 5.22 0.91
N SER A 64 -7.48 5.56 -0.15
CA SER A 64 -6.03 5.30 -0.24
C SER A 64 -5.29 6.31 -1.13
N TRP A 65 -4.03 6.60 -0.81
CA TRP A 65 -3.17 7.48 -1.61
C TRP A 65 -2.77 6.87 -2.95
N ILE A 66 -2.30 5.63 -2.91
CA ILE A 66 -1.97 4.84 -4.08
C ILE A 66 -2.89 3.62 -4.08
N SER A 67 -3.64 3.43 -5.17
CA SER A 67 -4.57 2.30 -5.27
C SER A 67 -4.29 1.43 -6.50
N PHE A 68 -4.39 0.12 -6.33
CA PHE A 68 -4.42 -0.89 -7.38
C PHE A 68 -5.84 -1.44 -7.44
N THR A 69 -6.53 -1.29 -8.57
CA THR A 69 -7.96 -1.59 -8.65
C THR A 69 -8.28 -2.52 -9.82
N ASN A 70 -8.94 -3.65 -9.53
CA ASN A 70 -9.40 -4.61 -10.54
C ASN A 70 -8.30 -5.10 -11.51
N ILE A 71 -7.11 -5.35 -10.98
CA ILE A 71 -5.97 -5.88 -11.75
C ILE A 71 -5.82 -7.38 -11.50
N THR A 72 -5.55 -8.12 -12.57
CA THR A 72 -5.17 -9.53 -12.49
C THR A 72 -3.66 -9.64 -12.73
N ALA A 73 -2.96 -10.46 -11.95
CA ALA A 73 -1.54 -10.80 -12.14
C ALA A 73 -0.60 -9.58 -12.15
N LEU A 74 -0.58 -8.86 -11.02
CA LEU A 74 0.33 -7.75 -10.78
C LEU A 74 1.42 -8.14 -9.79
N VAL A 75 2.67 -7.92 -10.18
CA VAL A 75 3.83 -8.01 -9.30
C VAL A 75 4.35 -6.59 -9.00
N VAL A 76 4.48 -6.26 -7.72
CA VAL A 76 5.11 -5.03 -7.24
C VAL A 76 6.33 -5.41 -6.41
N ASP A 77 7.52 -4.98 -6.81
CA ASP A 77 8.74 -5.31 -6.06
C ASP A 77 9.81 -4.22 -6.07
N GLY A 78 10.91 -4.49 -5.37
CA GLY A 78 12.10 -3.63 -5.35
C GLY A 78 12.58 -3.30 -3.93
N ASN A 79 13.66 -2.52 -3.85
CA ASN A 79 14.26 -2.11 -2.57
C ASN A 79 13.99 -0.65 -2.19
N GLY A 80 13.14 0.02 -2.96
CA GLY A 80 12.75 1.41 -2.77
C GLY A 80 11.81 1.63 -1.59
N GLN A 81 11.29 2.86 -1.51
CA GLN A 81 10.39 3.27 -0.43
C GLN A 81 9.21 4.11 -0.94
N ILE A 82 8.10 3.99 -0.20
CA ILE A 82 6.90 4.81 -0.37
C ILE A 82 6.68 5.54 0.96
N ASP A 83 6.81 6.86 0.97
CA ASP A 83 6.65 7.70 2.15
C ASP A 83 5.38 8.55 2.05
N GLY A 84 4.42 8.23 2.91
CA GLY A 84 3.11 8.89 2.96
C GLY A 84 3.11 10.27 3.57
N ARG A 85 4.23 10.70 4.18
CA ARG A 85 4.35 11.98 4.91
C ARG A 85 3.17 12.23 5.85
N GLY A 86 2.83 11.21 6.63
CA GLY A 86 1.69 11.18 7.55
C GLY A 86 1.55 12.32 8.56
N PRO A 87 2.59 13.03 9.04
CA PRO A 87 2.44 14.06 10.08
C PRO A 87 1.37 15.12 9.81
N VAL A 88 1.19 15.54 8.55
CA VAL A 88 0.16 16.53 8.19
C VAL A 88 -1.26 16.01 8.37
N TRP A 89 -1.46 14.71 8.16
CA TRP A 89 -2.74 14.03 8.37
C TRP A 89 -2.98 13.72 9.86
N TRP A 90 -1.94 13.31 10.58
CA TRP A 90 -2.01 13.08 12.02
C TRP A 90 -2.36 14.35 12.79
N ASP A 91 -1.74 15.48 12.44
CA ASP A 91 -2.09 16.78 13.01
C ASP A 91 -3.54 17.18 12.70
N CYS A 92 -3.98 16.95 11.45
CA CYS A 92 -5.36 17.22 11.06
C CYS A 92 -6.37 16.39 11.89
N LYS A 93 -6.10 15.10 12.06
CA LYS A 93 -6.97 14.20 12.82
C LYS A 93 -6.96 14.51 14.32
N LYS A 94 -5.79 14.76 14.93
CA LYS A 94 -5.66 15.18 16.35
C LYS A 94 -6.43 16.47 16.64
N LYS A 95 -6.52 17.38 15.65
CA LYS A 95 -7.28 18.64 15.75
C LYS A 95 -8.76 18.51 15.33
N ASN A 96 -9.26 17.31 15.05
CA ASN A 96 -10.61 17.06 14.54
C ASN A 96 -10.96 17.89 13.29
N LYS A 97 -9.98 18.09 12.39
CA LYS A 97 -10.14 18.86 11.13
C LYS A 97 -10.33 17.98 9.90
N CYS A 98 -10.06 16.68 10.04
CA CYS A 98 -10.22 15.68 8.98
C CYS A 98 -11.00 14.49 9.56
N ASP A 99 -12.09 14.12 8.89
CA ASP A 99 -12.88 12.96 9.30
C ASP A 99 -12.29 11.67 8.74
N ASN A 100 -11.86 11.70 7.48
CA ASN A 100 -11.25 10.56 6.81
C ASN A 100 -9.75 10.80 6.57
N VAL A 101 -8.96 9.78 6.88
CA VAL A 101 -7.52 9.75 6.64
C VAL A 101 -7.27 8.61 5.66
N PRO A 102 -6.62 8.87 4.51
CA PRO A 102 -6.40 7.82 3.51
C PRO A 102 -5.33 6.84 3.99
N SER A 103 -5.47 5.57 3.63
CA SER A 103 -4.38 4.60 3.77
C SER A 103 -3.25 4.91 2.80
N LEU A 104 -2.02 4.44 3.07
CA LEU A 104 -0.90 4.63 2.14
C LEU A 104 -1.13 3.88 0.82
N LEU A 105 -1.49 2.60 0.91
CA LEU A 105 -1.73 1.72 -0.23
C LEU A 105 -3.08 1.00 -0.12
N GLY A 106 -3.77 0.84 -1.25
CA GLY A 106 -4.99 0.04 -1.35
C GLY A 106 -4.92 -0.96 -2.50
N ILE A 107 -5.27 -2.21 -2.23
CA ILE A 107 -5.43 -3.29 -3.21
C ILE A 107 -6.90 -3.67 -3.20
N SER A 108 -7.64 -3.32 -4.26
CA SER A 108 -9.09 -3.52 -4.32
C SER A 108 -9.49 -4.33 -5.54
N GLY A 109 -10.25 -5.42 -5.35
CA GLY A 109 -10.74 -6.24 -6.45
C GLY A 109 -9.66 -6.93 -7.29
N CYS A 110 -8.43 -7.05 -6.77
CA CYS A 110 -7.32 -7.63 -7.51
C CYS A 110 -7.28 -9.16 -7.37
N VAL A 111 -6.75 -9.83 -8.38
CA VAL A 111 -6.57 -11.29 -8.42
C VAL A 111 -5.12 -11.60 -8.75
N ASP A 112 -4.49 -12.49 -7.99
CA ASP A 112 -3.08 -12.87 -8.17
C ASP A 112 -2.14 -11.65 -8.07
N PHE A 113 -2.23 -10.94 -6.95
CA PHE A 113 -1.40 -9.77 -6.66
C PHE A 113 -0.24 -10.19 -5.76
N GLU A 114 1.00 -9.87 -6.15
CA GLU A 114 2.17 -10.05 -5.31
C GLU A 114 2.87 -8.71 -5.05
N MET A 115 3.18 -8.45 -3.78
CA MET A 115 4.04 -7.35 -3.37
C MET A 115 5.17 -7.89 -2.51
N ARG A 116 6.42 -7.64 -2.92
CA ARG A 116 7.60 -8.18 -2.24
C ARG A 116 8.70 -7.15 -2.08
N GLY A 117 9.35 -7.16 -0.92
CA GLY A 117 10.29 -6.11 -0.58
C GLY A 117 9.60 -4.74 -0.50
N MET A 118 10.39 -3.68 -0.38
CA MET A 118 9.97 -2.29 -0.14
C MET A 118 9.75 -1.89 1.32
N LYS A 119 9.94 -0.58 1.52
CA LYS A 119 9.71 0.14 2.78
C LYS A 119 8.50 1.04 2.64
N LEU A 120 7.52 0.88 3.52
CA LEU A 120 6.33 1.72 3.61
C LEU A 120 6.47 2.60 4.84
N LEU A 121 6.59 3.91 4.63
CA LEU A 121 6.97 4.86 5.66
C LEU A 121 5.85 5.86 5.91
N ASN A 122 5.64 6.20 7.18
CA ASN A 122 4.81 7.32 7.64
C ASN A 122 3.44 7.37 6.94
N SER A 123 2.71 6.26 6.97
CA SER A 123 1.36 6.25 6.40
C SER A 123 0.47 7.32 7.05
N PRO A 124 -0.40 8.01 6.29
CA PRO A 124 -1.40 8.89 6.88
C PRO A 124 -2.33 8.13 7.84
N GLY A 125 -2.89 7.00 7.40
CA GLY A 125 -3.71 6.06 8.17
C GLY A 125 -3.10 4.66 8.14
N GLU A 126 -3.89 3.64 7.80
CA GLU A 126 -3.40 2.27 7.62
C GLU A 126 -2.34 2.21 6.50
N HIS A 127 -1.30 1.38 6.63
CA HIS A 127 -0.28 1.29 5.59
C HIS A 127 -0.78 0.56 4.34
N LEU A 128 -1.57 -0.50 4.53
CA LEU A 128 -2.04 -1.31 3.42
C LEU A 128 -3.45 -1.86 3.68
N ILE A 129 -4.38 -1.60 2.76
CA ILE A 129 -5.68 -2.26 2.73
C ILE A 129 -5.70 -3.30 1.61
N VAL A 130 -6.15 -4.51 1.93
CA VAL A 130 -6.50 -5.57 0.99
C VAL A 130 -8.02 -5.76 1.03
N ASP A 131 -8.71 -5.32 -0.01
CA ASP A 131 -10.16 -5.27 -0.07
C ASP A 131 -10.70 -6.09 -1.25
N ARG A 132 -11.67 -6.97 -1.02
CA ARG A 132 -12.35 -7.77 -2.05
C ARG A 132 -11.42 -8.46 -3.05
N SER A 133 -10.24 -8.90 -2.61
CA SER A 133 -9.18 -9.42 -3.48
C SER A 133 -8.95 -10.92 -3.27
N LYS A 134 -8.31 -11.58 -4.23
CA LYS A 134 -8.01 -13.03 -4.19
C LYS A 134 -6.58 -13.34 -4.57
N TRP A 135 -5.98 -14.35 -3.93
CA TRP A 135 -4.60 -14.77 -4.22
C TRP A 135 -3.59 -13.63 -4.04
N VAL A 136 -3.61 -13.00 -2.87
CA VAL A 136 -2.74 -11.85 -2.56
C VAL A 136 -1.54 -12.35 -1.76
N ARG A 137 -0.32 -12.01 -2.19
CA ARG A 137 0.94 -12.40 -1.53
C ARG A 137 1.73 -11.16 -1.14
N LEU A 138 1.95 -10.99 0.15
CA LEU A 138 2.67 -9.87 0.75
C LEU A 138 3.91 -10.40 1.45
N LYS A 139 5.11 -10.15 0.91
CA LYS A 139 6.34 -10.84 1.31
C LYS A 139 7.46 -9.87 1.67
N GLY A 140 8.04 -10.02 2.86
CA GLY A 140 9.27 -9.30 3.21
C GLY A 140 9.12 -7.77 3.22
N LEU A 141 7.93 -7.26 3.56
CA LEU A 141 7.69 -5.82 3.60
C LEU A 141 8.20 -5.22 4.92
N ASN A 142 8.51 -3.93 4.92
CA ASN A 142 8.88 -3.21 6.14
C ASN A 142 8.06 -1.94 6.31
N PHE A 143 7.20 -1.91 7.34
CA PHE A 143 6.30 -0.79 7.62
C PHE A 143 6.87 -0.01 8.81
N THR A 144 7.03 1.30 8.67
CA THR A 144 7.62 2.14 9.71
C THR A 144 6.90 3.48 9.83
N SER A 145 6.32 3.72 11.00
CA SER A 145 5.87 5.03 11.47
C SER A 145 6.31 5.25 12.92
N PRO A 146 6.37 6.50 13.40
CA PRO A 146 6.62 6.79 14.82
C PRO A 146 5.66 6.03 15.74
N ALA A 147 6.13 5.63 16.92
CA ALA A 147 5.32 4.87 17.89
C ALA A 147 4.03 5.60 18.31
N ASP A 148 4.06 6.93 18.33
CA ASP A 148 2.96 7.81 18.70
C ASP A 148 2.12 8.30 17.50
N SER A 149 2.37 7.77 16.29
CA SER A 149 1.58 8.13 15.10
C SER A 149 0.19 7.52 15.21
N PRO A 150 -0.87 8.33 15.24
CA PRO A 150 -2.22 7.85 15.49
C PRO A 150 -2.79 7.15 14.26
N TYR A 151 -3.62 6.12 14.47
CA TYR A 151 -4.40 5.45 13.42
C TYR A 151 -3.55 4.80 12.30
N THR A 152 -2.29 4.47 12.61
CA THR A 152 -1.37 3.84 11.67
C THR A 152 -1.39 2.33 11.84
N ASP A 153 -2.48 1.67 11.46
CA ASP A 153 -2.46 0.21 11.43
C ASP A 153 -1.54 -0.28 10.29
N GLY A 154 -1.05 -1.51 10.40
CA GLY A 154 -0.19 -2.10 9.39
C GLY A 154 -1.00 -2.55 8.17
N ILE A 155 -1.56 -3.76 8.24
CA ILE A 155 -2.32 -4.36 7.13
C ILE A 155 -3.76 -4.59 7.56
N TYR A 156 -4.73 -4.09 6.80
CA TYR A 156 -6.14 -4.41 6.97
C TYR A 156 -6.64 -5.28 5.81
N ILE A 157 -7.13 -6.49 6.12
CA ILE A 157 -7.61 -7.47 5.13
C ILE A 157 -9.12 -7.63 5.29
N VAL A 158 -9.91 -7.31 4.26
CA VAL A 158 -11.38 -7.34 4.32
C VAL A 158 -11.97 -7.92 3.04
N GLY A 159 -13.02 -8.75 3.18
CA GLY A 159 -13.71 -9.38 2.06
C GLY A 159 -12.82 -10.18 1.11
N SER A 160 -11.65 -10.62 1.57
CA SER A 160 -10.58 -11.14 0.71
C SER A 160 -10.26 -12.60 1.00
N HIS A 161 -9.85 -13.35 -0.02
CA HIS A 161 -9.64 -14.80 0.07
C HIS A 161 -8.25 -15.21 -0.40
N TYR A 162 -7.64 -16.22 0.22
CA TYR A 162 -6.29 -16.70 -0.13
C TYR A 162 -5.24 -15.58 -0.03
N VAL A 163 -5.13 -14.99 1.15
CA VAL A 163 -4.16 -13.92 1.43
C VAL A 163 -3.00 -14.48 2.23
N GLU A 164 -1.78 -14.32 1.74
CA GLU A 164 -0.55 -14.75 2.39
C GLU A 164 0.30 -13.54 2.78
N VAL A 165 0.63 -13.42 4.07
CA VAL A 165 1.56 -12.42 4.59
C VAL A 165 2.75 -13.14 5.22
N THR A 166 3.96 -12.92 4.70
CA THR A 166 5.16 -13.67 5.11
C THR A 166 6.36 -12.75 5.34
N GLY A 167 7.11 -12.98 6.42
CA GLY A 167 8.42 -12.36 6.63
C GLY A 167 8.39 -10.82 6.77
N THR A 168 7.26 -10.24 7.13
CA THR A 168 7.03 -8.79 7.14
C THR A 168 7.30 -8.19 8.53
N THR A 169 7.94 -7.03 8.58
CA THR A 169 8.18 -6.25 9.81
C THR A 169 7.23 -5.06 9.84
N ILE A 170 6.52 -4.88 10.95
CA ILE A 170 5.53 -3.83 11.14
C ILE A 170 5.83 -3.07 12.42
N GLY A 171 6.32 -1.84 12.29
CA GLY A 171 6.51 -0.88 13.36
C GLY A 171 5.64 0.34 13.16
N THR A 172 4.50 0.38 13.84
CA THR A 172 3.51 1.45 13.70
C THR A 172 2.85 1.76 15.05
N GLY A 173 2.04 2.83 15.12
CA GLY A 173 1.29 3.20 16.33
C GLY A 173 -0.04 2.44 16.52
N GLY A 174 -0.40 1.59 15.55
CA GLY A 174 -1.67 0.87 15.48
C GLY A 174 -1.53 -0.65 15.62
N ASP A 175 -2.58 -1.35 15.19
CA ASP A 175 -2.57 -2.81 15.10
C ASP A 175 -1.68 -3.26 13.92
N CYS A 176 -0.95 -4.36 14.07
CA CYS A 176 -0.07 -4.82 13.00
C CYS A 176 -0.85 -5.40 11.81
N ILE A 177 -1.80 -6.31 12.07
CA ILE A 177 -2.64 -6.90 11.03
C ILE A 177 -4.06 -7.06 11.59
N THR A 178 -5.05 -6.57 10.86
CA THR A 178 -6.46 -6.67 11.19
C THR A 178 -7.19 -7.45 10.08
N ILE A 179 -7.97 -8.46 10.46
CA ILE A 179 -8.78 -9.26 9.53
C ILE A 179 -10.25 -8.90 9.72
N GLY A 180 -10.79 -8.18 8.73
CA GLY A 180 -12.18 -7.78 8.64
C GLY A 180 -13.10 -8.88 8.12
N ALA A 181 -14.40 -8.62 8.22
CA ALA A 181 -15.47 -9.54 7.84
C ALA A 181 -15.39 -9.96 6.35
N GLY A 182 -15.91 -11.15 6.07
CA GLY A 182 -15.97 -11.72 4.72
C GLY A 182 -14.63 -12.25 4.19
N SER A 183 -13.56 -12.23 4.97
CA SER A 183 -12.27 -12.80 4.60
C SER A 183 -12.15 -14.28 4.98
N SER A 184 -11.46 -15.08 4.16
CA SER A 184 -11.15 -16.49 4.46
C SER A 184 -9.76 -16.88 3.92
N ASP A 185 -9.22 -18.00 4.40
CA ASP A 185 -7.94 -18.55 3.90
C ASP A 185 -6.79 -17.53 3.98
N VAL A 186 -6.68 -16.87 5.13
CA VAL A 186 -5.64 -15.90 5.43
C VAL A 186 -4.51 -16.59 6.19
N ASN A 187 -3.31 -16.63 5.61
CA ASN A 187 -2.11 -17.20 6.22
C ASN A 187 -1.11 -16.10 6.58
N ILE A 188 -0.67 -16.05 7.83
CA ILE A 188 0.22 -15.03 8.36
C ILE A 188 1.39 -15.73 9.06
N THR A 189 2.61 -15.58 8.55
CA THR A 189 3.80 -16.27 9.09
C THR A 189 5.04 -15.38 9.12
N GLY A 190 5.90 -15.57 10.13
CA GLY A 190 7.17 -14.84 10.23
C GLY A 190 7.02 -13.32 10.37
N ILE A 191 5.99 -12.84 11.07
CA ILE A 191 5.75 -11.40 11.28
C ILE A 191 6.49 -10.90 12.51
N THR A 192 7.20 -9.78 12.35
CA THR A 192 7.72 -9.00 13.48
C THR A 192 6.84 -7.79 13.70
N CYS A 193 6.21 -7.70 14.87
CA CYS A 193 5.31 -6.61 15.23
C CYS A 193 5.91 -5.84 16.42
N SER A 194 6.30 -4.58 16.22
CA SER A 194 6.72 -3.69 17.29
C SER A 194 5.63 -2.67 17.55
N SER A 195 4.89 -2.83 18.66
CA SER A 195 3.79 -1.92 19.01
C SER A 195 4.33 -0.55 19.42
N GLY A 196 3.81 0.51 18.81
CA GLY A 196 4.02 1.88 19.29
C GLY A 196 3.28 2.19 20.59
N ARG A 197 2.23 1.42 20.90
CA ARG A 197 1.55 1.47 22.20
C ARG A 197 2.34 0.64 23.19
N GLY A 198 3.10 1.32 24.05
CA GLY A 198 3.58 0.74 25.30
C GLY A 198 2.40 0.15 26.06
N LYS A 199 2.60 -1.07 26.60
CA LYS A 199 1.64 -1.70 27.50
C LYS A 199 1.35 -0.83 28.72
#